data_AF-A0A7C8EFI9-F1
#
_entry.id   AF-A0A7C8EFI9-F1
#
_cell.length_a   1.000
_cell.length_b   1.000
_cell.length_c   1.000
_cell.angle_alpha   90.00
_cell.angle_beta   90.00
_cell.angle_gamma   90.00
#
_symmetry.space_group_name_H-M   'P 1'
#
loop_
_entity.id
_entity.type
_entity.pdbx_description
1 polymer ?
#
loop_
_entity_poly.entity_id
_entity_poly.type
_entity_poly.pdbx_seq_one_letter_code
_entity_poly.pdbx_strand_id
1 'polypeptide(L)'
;MPWVNEDMCVGCGVCVDDCPVGAITLKQDQKAIINEDECIRCGRCHEVCPEEAVRHDSERIPQEVEANVTKTIELLKHFKTPQEQGQFYERMIRYFNKEKKVADQTIAKITDMKNAISKER
;
A
#
# COMPACT_ATOMS: atom_id res chain seq x y z
N MET A 1 2.55 0.06 3.42
CA MET A 1 2.90 -1.33 3.08
C MET A 1 4.35 -1.34 2.64
N PRO A 2 5.22 -2.12 3.29
CA PRO A 2 6.54 -2.33 2.74
C PRO A 2 6.43 -3.11 1.43
N TRP A 3 7.26 -2.77 0.44
CA TRP A 3 7.45 -3.58 -0.77
C TRP A 3 8.94 -3.79 -1.00
N VAL A 4 9.30 -4.83 -1.74
CA VAL A 4 10.71 -5.15 -2.02
C VAL A 4 11.07 -4.67 -3.41
N ASN A 5 12.06 -3.78 -3.50
CA ASN A 5 12.72 -3.44 -4.75
C ASN A 5 13.63 -4.59 -5.15
N GLU A 6 13.22 -5.35 -6.17
CA GLU A 6 13.95 -6.53 -6.64
C GLU A 6 15.33 -6.19 -7.21
N ASP A 7 15.53 -4.99 -7.76
CA ASP A 7 16.84 -4.56 -8.30
C ASP A 7 17.87 -4.35 -7.19
N MET A 8 17.41 -3.88 -6.02
CA MET A 8 18.26 -3.63 -4.84
C MET A 8 18.38 -4.87 -3.94
N CYS A 9 17.44 -5.80 -3.99
CA CYS A 9 17.41 -6.95 -3.11
C CYS A 9 18.52 -7.96 -3.48
N VAL A 10 19.52 -8.12 -2.62
CA VAL A 10 20.60 -9.12 -2.82
C VAL A 10 20.26 -10.52 -2.32
N GLY A 11 19.05 -10.72 -1.77
CA GLY A 11 18.59 -12.03 -1.32
C GLY A 11 19.24 -12.57 -0.05
N CYS A 12 19.68 -11.68 0.86
CA CYS A 12 20.37 -12.05 2.09
C CYS A 12 19.48 -12.70 3.16
N GLY A 13 18.15 -12.61 3.04
CA GLY A 13 17.20 -13.27 3.96
C GLY A 13 16.99 -12.62 5.33
N VAL A 14 17.76 -11.59 5.71
CA VAL A 14 17.65 -10.95 7.05
C VAL A 14 16.22 -10.49 7.40
N CYS A 15 15.48 -9.96 6.42
CA CYS A 15 14.09 -9.55 6.61
C CYS A 15 13.12 -10.73 6.86
N VAL A 16 13.44 -11.93 6.38
CA VAL A 16 12.67 -13.15 6.64
C VAL A 16 12.81 -13.53 8.11
N ASP A 17 14.03 -13.57 8.62
CA ASP A 17 14.33 -13.95 10.01
C ASP A 17 13.74 -12.95 11.02
N ASP A 18 13.76 -11.66 10.71
CA ASP A 18 13.25 -10.62 11.61
C ASP A 18 11.72 -10.42 11.54
N CYS A 19 11.04 -11.08 10.59
CA CYS A 19 9.59 -10.96 10.45
C CYS A 19 8.87 -11.70 11.59
N PRO A 20 8.20 -11.01 12.53
CA PRO A 20 7.63 -11.64 13.72
C PRO A 20 6.41 -12.52 13.42
N VAL A 21 5.84 -12.39 12.22
CA VAL A 21 4.65 -13.12 11.76
C VAL A 21 4.94 -14.02 10.57
N GLY A 22 6.20 -14.13 10.15
CA GLY A 22 6.60 -15.01 9.04
C GLY A 22 6.05 -14.60 7.66
N ALA A 23 5.62 -13.35 7.48
CA ALA A 23 5.00 -12.86 6.25
C ALA A 23 5.98 -12.64 5.08
N ILE A 24 7.25 -13.00 5.20
CA ILE A 24 8.29 -12.74 4.18
C ILE A 24 8.95 -14.06 3.81
N THR A 25 9.13 -14.29 2.51
CA THR A 25 9.82 -15.48 1.98
C THR A 25 10.81 -15.08 0.88
N LEU A 26 11.76 -15.96 0.55
CA LEU A 26 12.62 -15.81 -0.62
C LEU A 26 12.04 -16.59 -1.81
N LYS A 27 11.89 -15.94 -2.95
CA LYS A 27 11.55 -16.55 -4.23
C LYS A 27 12.72 -17.41 -4.75
N GLN A 28 12.48 -18.14 -5.85
CA GLN A 28 13.49 -18.98 -6.51
C GLN A 28 14.71 -18.19 -7.02
N ASP A 29 14.53 -16.92 -7.37
CA ASP A 29 15.60 -16.00 -7.78
C ASP A 29 16.26 -15.29 -6.59
N GLN A 30 16.05 -15.80 -5.37
CA GLN A 30 16.51 -15.26 -4.10
C GLN A 30 15.95 -13.87 -3.75
N LYS A 31 14.97 -13.33 -4.49
CA LYS A 31 14.36 -12.05 -4.14
C LYS A 31 13.34 -12.23 -3.02
N ALA A 32 13.38 -11.34 -2.03
CA ALA A 32 12.40 -11.36 -0.96
C ALA A 32 11.01 -10.94 -1.49
N ILE A 33 9.97 -11.63 -1.03
CA ILE A 33 8.57 -11.28 -1.28
C ILE A 33 7.83 -11.20 0.04
N ILE A 34 6.97 -10.19 0.15
CA ILE A 34 6.14 -9.94 1.33
C ILE A 34 4.71 -10.36 1.00
N ASN A 35 4.14 -11.24 1.83
CA ASN A 35 2.72 -11.56 1.81
C ASN A 35 1.95 -10.40 2.47
N GLU A 36 1.24 -9.61 1.66
CA GLU A 36 0.51 -8.43 2.14
C GLU A 36 -0.66 -8.77 3.08
N ASP A 37 -1.25 -9.97 2.95
CA ASP A 37 -2.37 -10.42 3.78
C ASP A 37 -1.93 -10.81 5.19
N GLU A 38 -0.69 -11.30 5.35
CA GLU A 38 -0.11 -11.67 6.64
C GLU A 38 0.71 -10.52 7.27
N CYS A 39 1.11 -9.53 6.48
CA CYS A 39 1.93 -8.43 6.94
C CYS A 39 1.20 -7.52 7.95
N ILE A 40 1.67 -7.53 9.20
CA ILE A 40 1.14 -6.65 10.27
C ILE A 40 1.71 -5.22 10.24
N ARG A 41 2.50 -4.87 9.23
CA ARG A 41 3.02 -3.50 9.00
C ARG A 41 3.88 -2.97 10.15
N CYS A 42 4.64 -3.84 10.81
CA CYS A 42 5.47 -3.48 11.96
C CYS A 42 6.74 -2.69 11.62
N GLY A 43 7.17 -2.62 10.35
CA GLY A 43 8.31 -1.81 9.91
C GLY A 43 9.70 -2.45 10.09
N ARG A 44 9.83 -3.50 10.91
CA ARG A 44 11.08 -4.22 11.19
C ARG A 44 11.94 -4.57 9.97
N CYS A 45 11.32 -5.18 8.96
CA CYS A 45 12.00 -5.54 7.71
C CYS A 45 12.68 -4.36 6.99
N HIS A 46 12.16 -3.13 7.15
CA HIS A 46 12.77 -1.91 6.63
C HIS A 46 14.02 -1.53 7.41
N GLU A 47 13.97 -1.61 8.74
CA GLU A 47 15.08 -1.25 9.63
C GLU A 47 16.29 -2.19 9.49
N VAL A 48 16.05 -3.47 9.22
CA VAL A 48 17.12 -4.49 9.14
C VAL A 48 17.67 -4.74 7.74
N CYS A 49 17.09 -4.14 6.70
CA CYS A 49 17.52 -4.39 5.33
C CYS A 49 18.81 -3.61 5.01
N PRO A 50 19.97 -4.28 4.80
CA PRO A 50 21.24 -3.59 4.60
C PRO A 50 21.31 -2.84 3.26
N GLU A 51 20.54 -3.27 2.27
CA GLU A 51 20.51 -2.69 0.92
C GLU A 51 19.40 -1.63 0.76
N GLU A 52 18.67 -1.34 1.84
CA GLU A 52 17.48 -0.47 1.79
C GLU A 52 16.47 -0.90 0.71
N ALA A 53 16.45 -2.21 0.38
CA ALA A 53 15.63 -2.77 -0.68
C ALA A 53 14.16 -2.89 -0.26
N VAL A 54 13.86 -2.90 1.05
CA VAL A 54 12.49 -2.83 1.55
C VAL A 54 12.08 -1.36 1.60
N ARG A 55 11.11 -0.96 0.79
CA ARG A 55 10.70 0.45 0.57
C ARG A 55 9.31 0.73 1.13
N HIS A 56 8.99 2.00 1.35
CA HIS A 56 7.65 2.41 1.77
C HIS A 56 6.67 2.44 0.58
N ASP A 57 5.41 2.08 0.82
CA ASP A 57 4.32 2.18 -0.18
C ASP A 57 4.05 3.60 -0.62
N SER A 58 4.41 4.61 0.18
CA SER A 58 4.33 6.00 -0.23
C SER A 58 5.07 6.27 -1.55
N GLU A 59 6.11 5.50 -1.85
CA GLU A 59 6.83 5.58 -3.13
C GLU A 59 6.03 5.06 -4.32
N ARG A 60 4.99 4.24 -4.07
CA ARG A 60 4.09 3.69 -5.09
C ARG A 60 2.84 4.54 -5.33
N ILE A 61 2.67 5.66 -4.62
CA ILE A 61 1.52 6.57 -4.83
C ILE A 61 1.32 6.93 -6.32
N PRO A 62 2.37 7.32 -7.09
CA PRO A 62 2.18 7.62 -8.51
C PRO A 62 1.63 6.42 -9.31
N GLN A 63 2.10 5.21 -9.01
CA GLN A 63 1.68 3.97 -9.66
C GLN A 63 0.22 3.63 -9.29
N GLU A 64 -0.18 3.84 -8.04
CA GLU A 64 -1.56 3.65 -7.59
C GLU A 64 -2.51 4.65 -8.27
N VAL A 65 -2.10 5.90 -8.41
CA VAL A 65 -2.87 6.92 -9.14
C VAL A 65 -3.05 6.49 -10.60
N GLU A 66 -1.97 6.08 -11.27
CA GLU A 66 -2.02 5.64 -12.66
C GLU A 66 -2.90 4.39 -12.84
N ALA A 67 -2.81 3.41 -11.93
CA ALA A 67 -3.65 2.22 -11.94
C ALA A 67 -5.14 2.57 -11.77
N ASN A 68 -5.46 3.50 -10.85
CA ASN A 68 -6.82 3.98 -10.63
C ASN A 68 -7.38 4.71 -11.86
N VAL A 69 -6.57 5.53 -12.53
CA VAL A 69 -6.95 6.22 -13.76
C VAL A 69 -7.16 5.22 -14.90
N THR A 70 -6.24 4.28 -15.08
CA THR A 70 -6.32 3.25 -16.12
C THR A 70 -7.59 2.41 -15.95
N LYS A 71 -7.86 1.94 -14.72
CA LYS A 71 -9.09 1.21 -14.41
C LYS A 71 -10.35 2.04 -14.68
N THR A 72 -10.32 3.33 -14.37
CA THR A 72 -11.43 4.25 -14.69
C THR A 72 -11.67 4.33 -16.20
N ILE A 73 -10.60 4.47 -16.99
CA ILE A 73 -10.67 4.52 -18.46
C ILE A 73 -11.18 3.18 -19.03
N GLU A 74 -10.73 2.06 -18.49
CA GLU A 74 -11.21 0.73 -18.91
C GLU A 74 -12.70 0.57 -18.67
N LEU A 75 -13.18 0.93 -17.48
CA LEU A 75 -14.59 0.89 -17.14
C LEU A 75 -15.42 1.86 -17.99
N LEU A 76 -14.84 3.01 -18.36
CA LEU A 76 -15.49 4.00 -19.22
C LEU A 76 -15.89 3.41 -20.58
N LYS A 77 -15.16 2.42 -21.10
CA LYS A 77 -15.42 1.76 -22.39
C LYS A 77 -16.81 1.12 -22.46
N HIS A 78 -17.45 0.85 -21.33
CA HIS A 78 -18.81 0.31 -21.27
C HIS A 78 -19.91 1.36 -21.50
N PHE A 79 -19.58 2.65 -21.47
CA PHE A 79 -20.52 3.75 -21.65
C PHE A 79 -20.36 4.39 -23.05
N LYS A 80 -21.48 4.52 -23.77
CA LYS A 80 -21.46 4.86 -25.21
C LYS A 80 -21.68 6.34 -25.46
N THR A 81 -22.47 7.01 -24.61
CA THR A 81 -22.80 8.42 -24.80
C THR A 81 -21.96 9.32 -23.90
N PRO A 82 -21.66 10.57 -24.32
CA PRO A 82 -20.97 11.54 -23.47
C PRO A 82 -21.70 11.80 -22.13
N GLN A 83 -23.03 11.72 -22.13
CA GLN A 83 -23.83 11.88 -20.92
C GLN A 83 -23.60 10.74 -19.92
N GLU A 84 -23.66 9.48 -20.37
CA GLU A 84 -23.39 8.32 -19.53
C GLU A 84 -21.95 8.30 -19.01
N GLN A 85 -21.00 8.68 -19.86
CA GLN A 85 -19.58 8.82 -19.51
C GLN A 85 -19.39 9.89 -18.42
N GLY A 86 -20.02 11.06 -18.56
CA GLY A 86 -20.01 12.10 -17.53
C GLY A 86 -20.59 11.62 -16.20
N GLN A 87 -21.74 10.93 -16.23
CA GLN A 87 -22.34 10.33 -15.04
C GLN A 87 -21.46 9.24 -14.40
N PHE A 88 -20.69 8.50 -15.20
CA PHE A 88 -19.72 7.54 -14.71
C PHE A 88 -18.55 8.23 -13.99
N TYR A 89 -17.95 9.27 -14.58
CA TYR A 89 -16.91 10.04 -13.93
C TYR A 89 -17.37 10.61 -12.58
N GLU A 90 -18.57 11.18 -12.50
CA GLU A 90 -19.15 11.67 -11.25
C GLU A 90 -19.34 10.57 -10.19
N ARG A 91 -19.62 9.33 -10.60
CA ARG A 91 -19.67 8.18 -9.68
C ARG A 91 -18.27 7.81 -9.18
N MET A 92 -17.27 7.78 -10.05
CA MET A 92 -15.88 7.48 -9.67
C MET A 92 -15.30 8.55 -8.75
N ILE A 93 -15.54 9.83 -9.03
CA ILE A 93 -15.15 10.95 -8.16
C ILE A 93 -15.79 10.79 -6.77
N ARG A 94 -17.10 10.48 -6.70
CA ARG A 94 -17.78 10.22 -5.43
C ARG A 94 -17.22 9.02 -4.68
N TYR A 95 -16.86 7.96 -5.38
CA TYR A 95 -16.19 6.79 -4.79
C TYR A 95 -14.87 7.19 -4.11
N PHE A 96 -13.94 7.82 -4.84
CA PHE A 96 -12.66 8.21 -4.25
C PHE A 96 -12.80 9.27 -3.15
N ASN A 97 -13.75 10.20 -3.26
CA ASN A 97 -14.04 11.16 -2.18
C ASN A 97 -14.56 10.48 -0.91
N LYS A 98 -15.40 9.44 -1.05
CA LYS A 98 -15.84 8.62 0.08
C LYS A 98 -14.65 7.89 0.71
N GLU A 99 -13.82 7.23 -0.09
CA GLU A 99 -12.63 6.51 0.40
C GLU A 99 -11.64 7.45 1.11
N LYS A 100 -11.38 8.64 0.55
CA LYS A 100 -10.63 9.72 1.20
C LYS A 100 -11.21 10.08 2.57
N LYS A 101 -12.53 10.33 2.63
CA LYS A 101 -13.21 10.67 3.89
C LYS A 101 -13.08 9.56 4.94
N VAL A 102 -13.21 8.30 4.52
CA VAL A 102 -13.04 7.14 5.40
C VAL A 102 -11.60 7.07 5.93
N ALA A 103 -10.60 7.24 5.07
CA ALA A 103 -9.19 7.27 5.45
C ALA A 103 -8.91 8.40 6.44
N ASP A 104 -9.31 9.64 6.13
CA ASP A 104 -9.11 10.81 6.99
C ASP A 104 -9.71 10.60 8.39
N GLN A 105 -10.95 10.10 8.46
CA GLN A 105 -11.61 9.83 9.75
C GLN A 105 -10.96 8.68 10.53
N THR A 106 -10.45 7.67 9.82
CA THR A 106 -9.78 6.52 10.45
C THR A 106 -8.43 6.97 11.02
N ILE A 107 -7.67 7.76 10.27
CA ILE A 107 -6.40 8.36 10.72
C ILE A 107 -6.61 9.22 11.96
N ALA A 108 -7.65 10.06 11.98
CA ALA A 108 -7.99 10.86 13.16
C ALA A 108 -8.20 9.98 14.40
N LYS A 109 -9.02 8.91 14.29
CA LYS A 109 -9.27 7.99 15.41
C LYS A 109 -8.02 7.26 15.89
N ILE A 110 -7.19 6.75 14.97
CA ILE A 110 -5.93 6.08 15.32
C ILE A 110 -4.97 7.06 16.01
N THR A 111 -4.95 8.32 15.57
CA THR A 111 -4.15 9.38 16.19
C THR A 111 -4.59 9.67 17.62
N ASP A 112 -5.90 9.71 17.87
CA ASP A 112 -6.45 9.87 19.22
C ASP A 112 -6.06 8.69 20.12
N MET A 113 -6.16 7.45 19.62
CA MET A 113 -5.72 6.25 20.34
C MET A 113 -4.22 6.31 20.69
N LYS A 114 -3.37 6.71 19.74
CA LYS A 114 -1.93 6.89 19.96
C LYS A 114 -1.65 7.93 21.03
N ASN A 115 -2.34 9.06 20.99
CA ASN A 115 -2.14 10.15 21.95
C ASN A 115 -2.61 9.77 23.36
N ALA A 116 -3.61 8.91 23.50
CA ALA A 116 -4.04 8.38 24.79
C ALA A 116 -2.93 7.55 25.46
N ILE A 117 -2.28 6.65 24.71
CA ILE A 117 -1.16 5.82 25.21
C ILE A 117 0.02 6.69 25.69
N SER A 118 0.31 7.78 24.98
CA SER A 118 1.41 8.69 25.34
C SER A 118 1.15 9.54 26.59
N LYS A 119 -0.09 9.66 27.06
CA LYS A 119 -0.45 10.44 28.26
C LYS A 119 -0.47 9.61 29.55
N GLU A 120 -0.44 8.28 29.44
CA GLU A 120 -0.40 7.34 30.57
C GLU A 120 1.03 6.97 31.01
N ARG A 121 2.05 7.52 30.33
CA ARG A 121 3.48 7.41 30.67
C ARG A 121 4.01 8.75 31.17
#